data_AF-A0A0A1GYE0-F1
#
_entry.id   AF-A0A0A1GYE0-F1
#
_cell.length_a   1.000
_cell.length_b   1.000
_cell.length_c   1.000
_cell.angle_alpha   90.00
_cell.angle_beta   90.00
_cell.angle_gamma   90.00
#
_symmetry.space_group_name_H-M   'P 1'
#
loop_
_entity.id
_entity.type
_entity.pdbx_description
1 polymer ?
#
loop_
_entity_poly.entity_id
_entity_poly.type
_entity_poly.pdbx_seq_one_letter_code
_entity_poly.pdbx_strand_id
1 'polypeptide(L)' 'MKKIFLILINNLSFIFVFSGLASFVFAGFLFNQILGCVVLGLALIGLAYIISPIGGDK' A
#
# COMPACT_ATOMS: atom_id res chain seq x y z
N MET A 1 -21.04 0.64 14.72
CA MET A 1 -20.98 0.13 13.32
C MET A 1 -21.08 1.23 12.26
N LYS A 2 -22.06 2.15 12.30
CA LYS A 2 -22.19 3.24 11.30
C LYS A 2 -20.94 4.11 11.13
N LYS A 3 -20.21 4.42 12.22
CA LYS A 3 -18.94 5.19 12.14
C LYS A 3 -17.81 4.46 11.41
N ILE A 4 -17.66 3.14 11.64
CA ILE A 4 -16.62 2.32 11.00
C ILE A 4 -16.86 2.23 9.50
N PHE A 5 -18.13 2.06 9.10
CA PHE A 5 -18.52 2.03 7.69
C PHE A 5 -18.25 3.36 6.96
N LEU A 6 -18.54 4.49 7.61
CA LEU A 6 -18.22 5.82 7.09
C LEU A 6 -16.70 6.04 6.95
N ILE A 7 -15.91 5.59 7.92
CA ILE A 7 -14.43 5.67 7.86
C ILE A 7 -13.89 4.81 6.73
N LEU A 8 -14.42 3.60 6.54
CA LEU A 8 -14.04 2.69 5.45
C LEU A 8 -14.33 3.29 4.08
N ILE A 9 -15.51 3.90 3.90
CA ILE A 9 -15.89 4.56 2.65
C ILE A 9 -15.04 5.80 2.41
N ASN A 10 -14.72 6.58 3.44
CA ASN A 10 -13.87 7.76 3.28
C ASN A 10 -12.42 7.41 2.92
N ASN A 11 -11.96 6.20 3.25
CA ASN A 11 -10.59 5.74 3.00
C ASN A 11 -10.54 4.63 1.93
N LEU A 12 -11.61 4.48 1.13
CA LEU A 12 -11.76 3.38 0.18
C LEU A 12 -10.62 3.37 -0.85
N SER A 13 -10.23 4.55 -1.35
CA SER A 13 -9.11 4.70 -2.29
C SER A 13 -7.78 4.21 -1.71
N PHE A 14 -7.52 4.51 -0.43
CA PHE A 14 -6.34 4.00 0.27
C PHE A 14 -6.37 2.49 0.37
N ILE A 15 -7.51 1.90 0.74
CA ILE A 15 -7.68 0.45 0.87
C ILE A 15 -7.39 -0.25 -0.46
N PHE A 16 -7.86 0.30 -1.59
CA PHE A 16 -7.54 -0.24 -2.91
C PHE A 16 -6.05 -0.17 -3.25
N VAL A 17 -5.38 0.94 -2.94
CA VAL A 17 -3.93 1.08 -3.16
C VAL A 17 -3.14 0.08 -2.33
N PHE A 18 -3.46 -0.06 -1.04
CA PHE A 18 -2.83 -1.05 -0.17
C PHE A 18 -3.06 -2.50 -0.65
N SER A 19 -4.29 -2.81 -1.09
CA SER A 19 -4.63 -4.13 -1.63
C SER A 19 -3.85 -4.43 -2.91
N GLY A 20 -3.72 -3.46 -3.81
CA GLY A 20 -2.93 -3.60 -5.03
C GLY A 20 -1.44 -3.84 -4.73
N LEU A 21 -0.85 -3.05 -3.84
CA LEU A 21 0.55 -3.21 -3.42
C LEU A 21 0.80 -4.58 -2.79
N ALA A 22 -0.09 -5.05 -1.91
CA ALA A 22 0.03 -6.37 -1.29
C ALA A 22 -0.05 -7.51 -2.32
N SER A 23 -0.94 -7.40 -3.31
CA SER A 23 -1.05 -8.38 -4.40
C SER A 23 0.25 -8.46 -5.23
N PHE A 24 0.85 -7.31 -5.55
CA PHE A 24 2.13 -7.26 -6.29
C PHE A 24 3.29 -7.89 -5.52
N VAL A 25 3.38 -7.63 -4.21
CA VAL A 25 4.40 -8.23 -3.35
C VAL A 25 4.22 -9.75 -3.31
N PHE A 26 2.99 -10.22 -3.11
CA PHE A 26 2.69 -11.65 -3.09
C PHE A 26 3.03 -12.34 -4.42
N ALA A 27 2.69 -11.71 -5.54
CA ALA A 27 3.08 -12.19 -6.86
C ALA A 27 4.61 -12.29 -7.01
N GLY A 28 5.37 -11.30 -6.51
CA GLY A 28 6.83 -11.34 -6.51
C GLY A 28 7.41 -12.55 -5.76
N PHE A 29 6.86 -12.86 -4.58
CA PHE A 29 7.27 -14.02 -3.78
C PHE A 29 6.95 -15.36 -4.43
N LEU A 30 5.89 -15.43 -5.24
CA LEU A 30 5.51 -16.64 -6.00
C LEU A 30 6.53 -17.01 -7.08
N PHE A 31 7.23 -16.04 -7.66
CA PHE A 31 8.25 -16.31 -8.69
C PHE A 31 9.64 -16.52 -8.09
N ASN A 32 10.06 -15.65 -7.17
CA ASN A 32 11.38 -15.76 -6.53
C ASN A 32 11.40 -14.95 -5.23
N GLN A 33 11.95 -15.52 -4.17
CA GLN A 33 12.05 -14.86 -2.87
C GLN A 33 12.84 -13.55 -2.93
N ILE A 34 13.90 -13.47 -3.75
CA ILE A 34 14.67 -12.24 -3.95
C ILE A 34 13.82 -11.16 -4.63
N LEU A 35 13.06 -11.52 -5.66
CA LEU A 35 12.16 -10.60 -6.35
C LEU A 35 11.05 -10.12 -5.42
N GLY A 36 10.49 -11.00 -4.59
CA GLY A 36 9.52 -10.64 -3.55
C GLY A 36 10.05 -9.56 -2.60
N CYS A 37 11.29 -9.71 -2.13
CA CYS A 37 11.93 -8.70 -1.28
C CYS A 37 12.15 -7.36 -2.00
N VAL A 38 12.52 -7.37 -3.28
CA VAL A 38 12.68 -6.13 -4.08
C VAL A 38 11.34 -5.42 -4.24
N VAL A 39 10.28 -6.16 -4.60
CA VAL A 39 8.93 -5.60 -4.79
C VAL A 39 8.36 -5.09 -3.45
N LEU A 40 8.60 -5.81 -2.35
CA LEU A 40 8.27 -5.35 -0.99
C LEU A 40 8.95 -4.01 -0.68
N GLY A 41 10.24 -3.87 -0.97
CA GLY A 41 10.97 -2.62 -0.76
C GLY A 41 10.36 -1.46 -1.55
N LEU A 42 10.04 -1.66 -2.83
CA LEU A 42 9.39 -0.65 -3.66
C LEU A 42 7.99 -0.27 -3.14
N ALA A 43 7.21 -1.26 -2.70
CA ALA A 43 5.89 -1.03 -2.13
C ALA A 43 5.95 -0.21 -0.82
N LEU A 44 6.94 -0.47 0.03
CA LEU A 44 7.17 0.29 1.26
C LEU A 44 7.61 1.73 1.00
N ILE A 45 8.44 1.97 -0.03
CA ILE A 45 8.83 3.33 -0.44
C ILE A 45 7.60 4.11 -0.93
N GLY A 46 6.81 3.50 -1.84
CA GLY A 46 5.57 4.11 -2.32
C GLY A 46 4.60 4.41 -1.19
N LEU A 47 4.50 3.49 -0.22
CA LEU A 47 3.69 3.70 0.96
C LEU A 47 4.19 4.86 1.85
N ALA A 48 5.50 4.94 2.06
CA ALA A 48 6.11 6.01 2.83
C ALA A 48 5.82 7.39 2.21
N TYR A 49 5.80 7.50 0.88
CA TYR A 49 5.40 8.72 0.18
C TYR A 49 3.94 9.10 0.41
N ILE A 50 3.04 8.11 0.44
CA ILE A 50 1.61 8.35 0.63
C ILE A 50 1.30 8.75 2.08
N ILE A 51 2.00 8.16 3.05
CA ILE A 51 1.76 8.38 4.48
C ILE A 51 2.53 9.61 5.02
N SER A 52 3.69 9.94 4.44
CA SER A 52 4.52 11.04 4.95
C SER A 52 3.89 12.40 4.64
N PRO A 53 3.51 13.20 5.67
CA PRO A 53 3.01 14.56 5.47
C PRO A 53 4.09 15.52 4.94
N ILE A 54 5.37 15.11 4.94
CA ILE A 54 6.54 15.93 4.58
C ILE A 54 6.88 15.80 3.07
N GLY A 55 6.36 14.79 2.38
CA GLY A 55 6.49 14.68 0.91
C GLY A 55 5.58 15.63 0.11
N GLY A 56 4.72 16.38 0.81
CA GLY A 56 3.73 17.30 0.26
C GLY A 56 3.93 18.75 0.73
N ASP A 57 5.17 19.19 0.89
CA ASP A 57 5.44 20.62 1.14
C ASP A 57 5.37 21.39 -0.20
N LYS A 58 4.12 21.75 -0.55
CA LYS A 58 3.66 23.01 -1.18
C LYS A 58 2.13 23.01 -1.30
#